data_AF-A0A496ALU3-F1
#
_entry.id   AF-A0A496ALU3-F1
#
_cell.length_a   1.000
_cell.length_b   1.000
_cell.length_c   1.000
_cell.angle_alpha   90.00
_cell.angle_beta   90.00
_cell.angle_gamma   90.00
#
_symmetry.space_group_name_H-M   'P 1'
#
loop_
_entity.id
_entity.type
_entity.pdbx_description
1 polymer ?
#
loop_
_entity_poly.entity_id
_entity_poly.type
_entity_poly.pdbx_seq_one_letter_code
_entity_poly.pdbx_strand_id
1 'polypeptide(L)'
;MRTIVELCIRCIHLIAAIVWFGGVVFTTFIAMPMVRRYLPNNAQLEIHNRLRRWMRLMIHILLTTGAMVFFIVAWNNDMEFKVDYMLNFVVKLAAFGCMALFWGLHSSLYRRHLEEENAQREPSLIVNLFGVLTLAAGLVVFGIALRLKG
;
A
#
# COMPACT_ATOMS: atom_id res chain seq x y z
N MET A 1 11.23 -15.02 24.88
CA MET A 1 11.74 -14.81 23.51
C MET A 1 10.64 -14.79 22.46
N ARG A 2 9.74 -15.79 22.39
CA ARG A 2 8.68 -15.89 21.36
C ARG A 2 7.78 -14.64 21.25
N THR A 3 7.40 -14.07 22.40
CA THR A 3 6.53 -12.88 22.49
C THR A 3 7.20 -11.59 21.99
N ILE A 4 8.51 -11.42 22.23
CA ILE A 4 9.26 -10.24 21.79
C ILE A 4 9.40 -10.26 20.26
N VAL A 5 9.74 -11.42 19.68
CA VAL A 5 9.86 -11.56 18.22
C VAL A 5 8.52 -11.29 17.53
N GLU A 6 7.42 -11.83 18.07
CA GLU A 6 6.09 -11.56 17.56
C GLU A 6 5.73 -10.06 17.63
N LEU A 7 6.01 -9.41 18.76
CA LEU A 7 5.80 -7.97 18.92
C LEU A 7 6.61 -7.18 17.90
N CYS A 8 7.89 -7.52 17.70
CA CYS A 8 8.74 -6.88 16.70
C CYS A 8 8.17 -7.03 15.29
N ILE A 9 7.72 -8.22 14.89
CA ILE A 9 7.13 -8.46 13.57
C ILE A 9 5.86 -7.61 13.39
N ARG A 10 4.98 -7.59 14.41
CA ARG A 10 3.75 -6.77 14.39
C ARG A 10 4.08 -5.28 14.29
N CYS A 11 5.09 -4.80 15.01
CA CYS A 11 5.55 -3.40 14.93
C CYS A 11 6.10 -3.07 13.54
N ILE A 12 6.95 -3.93 12.97
CA ILE A 12 7.48 -3.74 11.61
C ILE A 12 6.34 -3.72 10.59
N HIS A 13 5.38 -4.64 10.70
CA HIS A 13 4.20 -4.67 9.84
C HIS A 13 3.39 -3.37 9.92
N LEU A 14 3.13 -2.89 11.15
CA LEU A 14 2.39 -1.66 11.38
C LEU A 14 3.12 -0.43 10.81
N ILE A 15 4.43 -0.32 11.05
CA ILE A 15 5.25 0.77 10.50
C ILE A 15 5.21 0.73 8.98
N ALA A 16 5.40 -0.44 8.37
CA ALA A 16 5.32 -0.59 6.92
C ALA A 16 3.93 -0.21 6.38
N ALA A 17 2.85 -0.52 7.12
CA ALA A 17 1.48 -0.16 6.74
C ALA A 17 1.29 1.36 6.75
N ILE A 18 1.77 2.03 7.80
CA ILE A 18 1.70 3.50 7.94
C ILE A 18 2.51 4.17 6.82
N VAL A 19 3.76 3.73 6.61
CA VAL A 19 4.64 4.31 5.58
C VAL A 19 4.08 4.05 4.19
N TRP A 20 3.50 2.89 3.93
CA TRP A 20 2.91 2.59 2.63
C TRP A 20 1.63 3.39 2.39
N PHE A 21 0.63 3.28 3.27
CA PHE A 21 -0.64 4.00 3.09
C PHE A 21 -0.45 5.51 3.11
N GLY A 22 0.28 6.03 4.11
CA GLY A 22 0.62 7.44 4.21
C GLY A 22 1.50 7.90 3.05
N GLY A 23 2.43 7.07 2.58
CA GLY A 23 3.24 7.34 1.39
C GLY A 23 2.41 7.43 0.12
N VAL A 24 1.43 6.54 -0.08
CA VAL A 24 0.49 6.62 -1.21
C VAL A 24 -0.27 7.94 -1.18
N VAL A 25 -0.87 8.30 -0.04
CA VAL A 25 -1.57 9.58 0.15
C VAL A 25 -0.66 10.76 -0.14
N PHE A 26 0.53 10.79 0.49
CA PHE A 26 1.51 11.86 0.33
C PHE A 26 1.96 12.01 -1.12
N THR A 27 2.27 10.90 -1.80
CA THR A 27 2.74 10.94 -3.19
C THR A 27 1.65 11.42 -4.15
N THR A 28 0.43 10.93 -4.00
CA THR A 28 -0.70 11.28 -4.87
C THR A 28 -1.15 12.74 -4.69
N PHE A 29 -1.26 13.23 -3.45
CA PHE A 29 -1.86 14.55 -3.19
C PHE A 29 -0.87 15.68 -2.95
N ILE A 30 0.37 15.37 -2.55
CA ILE A 30 1.33 16.39 -2.12
C ILE A 30 2.56 16.36 -3.00
N ALA A 31 3.32 15.25 -2.99
CA ALA A 31 4.63 15.19 -3.63
C ALA A 31 4.55 15.38 -5.15
N MET A 32 3.74 14.59 -5.86
CA MET A 32 3.67 14.68 -7.32
C MET A 32 3.03 15.98 -7.81
N PRO A 33 1.94 16.49 -7.21
CA PRO A 33 1.40 17.80 -7.56
C PRO A 33 2.40 18.94 -7.37
N MET A 34 3.19 18.92 -6.28
CA MET A 34 4.22 19.92 -6.03
C MET A 34 5.37 19.81 -7.03
N VAL A 35 5.88 18.60 -7.24
CA VAL A 35 6.97 18.31 -8.19
C VAL A 35 6.59 18.73 -9.61
N ARG A 36 5.35 18.48 -10.03
CA ARG A 36 4.84 18.87 -11.36
C ARG A 36 4.83 20.39 -11.60
N ARG A 37 4.67 21.19 -10.54
CA ARG A 37 4.63 22.66 -10.65
C ARG A 37 6.02 23.30 -10.79
N TYR A 38 7.04 22.70 -10.20
CA TYR A 38 8.34 23.37 -10.03
C TYR A 38 9.51 22.70 -10.74
N LEU A 39 9.34 21.46 -11.22
CA LEU A 39 10.45 20.67 -11.77
C LEU A 39 10.20 20.26 -13.22
N PRO A 40 11.27 20.13 -14.03
CA PRO A 40 11.20 19.62 -15.39
C PRO A 40 10.85 18.12 -15.42
N ASN A 41 10.29 17.64 -16.53
CA ASN A 41 9.72 16.30 -16.68
C ASN A 41 10.69 15.17 -16.29
N ASN A 42 11.98 15.30 -16.64
CA ASN A 42 13.02 14.33 -16.28
C ASN A 42 13.15 14.16 -14.75
N ALA A 43 13.17 15.27 -14.00
CA ALA A 43 13.22 15.25 -12.55
C ALA A 43 11.91 14.70 -11.94
N GLN A 44 10.75 15.01 -12.54
CA GLN A 44 9.47 14.45 -12.11
C GLN A 44 9.46 12.92 -12.22
N LEU A 45 9.93 12.38 -13.35
CA LEU A 45 10.00 10.95 -13.62
C LEU A 45 10.97 10.25 -12.67
N GLU A 46 12.13 10.85 -12.40
CA GLU A 46 13.10 10.31 -11.44
C GLU A 46 12.52 10.22 -10.03
N ILE A 47 11.89 11.30 -9.54
CA ILE A 47 11.26 11.34 -8.23
C ILE A 47 10.13 10.32 -8.13
N HIS A 48 9.25 10.24 -9.14
CA HIS A 48 8.18 9.24 -9.19
C HIS A 48 8.73 7.81 -9.12
N ASN A 49 9.77 7.51 -9.90
CA ASN A 49 10.39 6.18 -9.91
C ASN A 49 11.06 5.83 -8.58
N ARG A 50 11.69 6.80 -7.91
CA ARG A 50 12.27 6.63 -6.57
C ARG A 50 11.17 6.33 -5.54
N LEU A 51 10.11 7.12 -5.52
CA LEU A 51 8.96 6.91 -4.63
C LEU A 51 8.28 5.57 -4.88
N ARG A 52 8.06 5.21 -6.16
CA ARG A 52 7.51 3.90 -6.55
C ARG A 52 8.37 2.74 -6.07
N ARG A 53 9.70 2.88 -6.06
CA ARG A 53 10.61 1.84 -5.53
C ARG A 53 10.44 1.66 -4.03
N TRP A 54 10.38 2.75 -3.26
CA TRP A 54 10.13 2.69 -1.82
C TRP A 54 8.78 2.09 -1.48
N MET A 55 7.72 2.50 -2.17
CA MET A 55 6.38 1.97 -1.95
C MET A 55 6.28 0.48 -2.27
N ARG A 56 6.93 0.03 -3.37
CA ARG A 56 7.03 -1.42 -3.67
C ARG A 56 7.75 -2.18 -2.57
N LEU A 57 8.84 -1.64 -2.01
CA LEU A 57 9.55 -2.27 -0.91
C LEU A 57 8.65 -2.43 0.32
N MET A 58 7.85 -1.41 0.65
CA MET A 58 6.89 -1.51 1.76
C MET A 58 5.81 -2.59 1.51
N ILE A 59 5.32 -2.76 0.28
CA ILE A 59 4.40 -3.86 -0.07
C ILE A 59 5.04 -5.22 0.22
N HIS A 60 6.31 -5.40 -0.13
CA HIS A 60 7.01 -6.66 0.14
C HIS A 60 7.14 -6.90 1.65
N ILE A 61 7.52 -5.87 2.42
CA ILE A 61 7.57 -5.97 3.88
C ILE A 61 6.19 -6.33 4.46
N LEU A 62 5.11 -5.71 3.96
CA LEU A 62 3.76 -5.98 4.41
C LEU A 62 3.32 -7.42 4.14
N LEU A 63 3.61 -7.94 2.95
CA LEU A 63 3.29 -9.31 2.59
C LEU A 63 4.07 -10.32 3.44
N THR A 64 5.39 -10.12 3.60
CA THR A 64 6.23 -11.05 4.37
C THR A 64 5.88 -11.03 5.84
N THR A 65 5.78 -9.85 6.45
CA THR A 65 5.42 -9.71 7.86
C THR A 65 3.97 -10.11 8.13
N GLY A 66 3.05 -9.84 7.19
CA GLY A 66 1.65 -10.27 7.29
C GLY A 66 1.51 -11.79 7.26
N ALA A 67 2.24 -12.46 6.37
CA ALA A 67 2.32 -13.92 6.34
C ALA A 67 2.93 -14.48 7.62
N MET A 68 4.02 -13.89 8.13
CA MET A 68 4.63 -14.31 9.40
C MET A 68 3.65 -14.19 10.58
N VAL A 69 2.93 -13.07 10.69
CA VAL A 69 1.90 -12.90 11.74
C VAL A 69 0.82 -13.97 11.61
N PHE A 70 0.35 -14.25 10.39
CA PHE A 70 -0.63 -15.30 10.16
C PHE A 70 -0.11 -16.68 10.60
N PHE A 71 1.12 -17.06 10.23
CA PHE A 71 1.74 -18.32 10.63
C PHE A 71 1.96 -18.43 12.14
N ILE A 72 2.36 -17.33 12.81
CA ILE A 72 2.51 -17.31 14.28
C ILE A 72 1.15 -17.57 14.95
N VAL A 73 0.09 -16.91 14.48
CA VAL A 73 -1.27 -17.13 15.00
C VAL A 73 -1.74 -18.55 14.71
N ALA A 74 -1.47 -19.09 13.51
CA ALA A 74 -1.76 -20.47 13.16
C ALA A 74 -1.13 -21.45 14.15
N TRP A 75 0.18 -21.30 14.34
CA TRP A 75 0.96 -22.18 15.19
C TRP A 75 0.56 -22.08 16.66
N ASN A 76 0.24 -20.89 17.14
CA ASN A 76 -0.17 -20.69 18.53
C ASN A 76 -1.58 -21.21 18.84
N ASN A 77 -2.40 -21.50 17.81
CA ASN A 77 -3.73 -22.09 17.94
C ASN A 77 -3.77 -23.53 17.39
N ASP A 78 -2.63 -24.25 17.35
CA ASP A 78 -2.54 -25.63 16.84
C ASP A 78 -3.13 -25.82 15.43
N MET A 79 -3.02 -24.78 14.59
CA MET A 79 -3.59 -24.68 13.24
C MET A 79 -5.13 -24.68 13.19
N GLU A 80 -5.80 -24.56 14.33
CA GLU A 80 -7.25 -24.40 14.44
C GLU A 80 -7.62 -22.91 14.39
N PHE A 81 -8.25 -22.51 13.29
CA PHE A 81 -8.76 -21.15 13.13
C PHE A 81 -10.27 -21.09 13.30
N LYS A 82 -10.76 -20.12 14.07
CA LYS A 82 -12.17 -19.73 14.01
C LYS A 82 -12.49 -19.26 12.59
N VAL A 83 -13.63 -19.69 12.05
CA VAL A 83 -14.08 -19.34 10.69
C VAL A 83 -14.11 -17.81 10.50
N ASP A 84 -14.57 -17.07 11.50
CA ASP A 84 -14.60 -15.60 11.47
C ASP A 84 -13.21 -14.97 11.33
N TYR A 85 -12.20 -15.54 12.00
CA TYR A 85 -10.83 -15.07 11.89
C TYR A 85 -10.28 -15.29 10.48
N MET A 86 -10.48 -16.49 9.92
CA MET A 86 -10.07 -16.80 8.55
C MET A 86 -10.76 -15.90 7.53
N LEU A 87 -12.07 -15.70 7.67
CA LEU A 87 -12.84 -14.86 6.76
C LEU A 87 -12.37 -13.41 6.81
N ASN A 88 -12.18 -12.84 8.00
CA ASN A 88 -11.66 -11.49 8.16
C ASN A 88 -10.24 -11.35 7.60
N PHE A 89 -9.38 -12.36 7.78
CA PHE A 89 -8.03 -12.36 7.21
C PHE A 89 -8.06 -12.37 5.69
N VAL A 90 -8.86 -13.25 5.07
CA VAL A 90 -9.02 -13.33 3.61
C VAL A 90 -9.58 -12.03 3.05
N VAL A 91 -10.60 -11.46 3.66
CA VAL A 91 -11.18 -10.18 3.22
C VAL A 91 -10.16 -9.04 3.36
N LYS A 92 -9.39 -8.99 4.45
CA LYS A 92 -8.30 -8.02 4.62
C LYS A 92 -7.23 -8.17 3.53
N LEU A 93 -6.82 -9.40 3.24
CA LEU A 93 -5.81 -9.68 2.21
C LEU A 93 -6.31 -9.32 0.82
N ALA A 94 -7.58 -9.64 0.50
CA ALA A 94 -8.20 -9.28 -0.76
C ALA A 94 -8.31 -7.75 -0.93
N ALA A 95 -8.75 -7.04 0.11
CA ALA A 95 -8.81 -5.57 0.09
C ALA A 95 -7.42 -4.94 -0.08
N PHE A 96 -6.40 -5.48 0.60
CA PHE A 96 -5.01 -5.05 0.40
C PHE A 96 -4.51 -5.34 -1.02
N GLY A 97 -4.85 -6.50 -1.58
CA GLY A 97 -4.54 -6.87 -2.96
C GLY A 97 -5.15 -5.90 -3.98
N CYS A 98 -6.45 -5.58 -3.83
CA CYS A 98 -7.11 -4.58 -4.65
C CYS A 98 -6.45 -3.19 -4.52
N MET A 99 -6.11 -2.79 -3.30
CA MET A 99 -5.41 -1.52 -3.07
C MET A 99 -4.05 -1.49 -3.77
N ALA A 100 -3.24 -2.53 -3.62
CA ALA A 100 -1.92 -2.63 -4.25
C ALA A 100 -2.02 -2.68 -5.79
N LEU A 101 -3.05 -3.35 -6.32
CA LEU A 101 -3.35 -3.40 -7.75
C LEU A 101 -3.69 -2.01 -8.29
N PHE A 102 -4.66 -1.31 -7.68
CA PHE A 102 -5.06 0.03 -8.11
C PHE A 102 -3.91 1.02 -8.02
N TRP A 103 -3.10 0.95 -6.95
CA TRP A 103 -1.91 1.77 -6.82
C TRP A 103 -0.88 1.46 -7.92
N GLY A 104 -0.68 0.17 -8.22
CA GLY A 104 0.22 -0.27 -9.29
C GLY A 104 -0.20 0.24 -10.67
N LEU A 105 -1.50 0.19 -10.97
CA LEU A 105 -2.10 0.73 -12.18
C LEU A 105 -1.96 2.25 -12.24
N HIS A 106 -2.35 2.97 -11.19
CA HIS A 106 -2.17 4.42 -11.05
C HIS A 106 -0.71 4.81 -11.30
N SER A 107 0.23 4.18 -10.60
CA SER A 107 1.66 4.49 -10.68
C SER A 107 2.23 4.20 -12.07
N SER A 108 1.79 3.12 -12.73
CA SER A 108 2.26 2.76 -14.07
C SER A 108 1.71 3.70 -15.14
N LEU A 109 0.42 4.03 -15.09
CA LEU A 109 -0.20 4.97 -16.02
C LEU A 109 0.36 6.37 -15.85
N TYR A 110 0.56 6.82 -14.61
CA TYR A 110 1.18 8.10 -14.34
C TYR A 110 2.63 8.15 -14.84
N ARG A 111 3.40 7.05 -14.72
CA ARG A 111 4.75 6.99 -15.29
C ARG A 111 4.74 7.17 -16.81
N ARG A 112 3.84 6.47 -17.51
CA ARG A 112 3.68 6.62 -18.96
C ARG A 112 3.33 8.05 -19.35
N HIS A 113 2.43 8.70 -18.61
CA HIS A 113 2.09 10.11 -18.81
C HIS A 113 3.30 11.04 -18.68
N LEU A 114 4.22 10.76 -17.76
CA LEU A 114 5.47 11.51 -17.60
C LEU A 114 6.49 11.24 -18.73
N GLU A 115 6.50 10.03 -19.28
CA GLU A 115 7.40 9.63 -20.39
C GLU A 115 7.00 10.29 -21.72
N GLU A 116 5.71 10.55 -21.96
CA GLU A 116 5.18 11.08 -23.23
C GLU A 116 5.35 12.61 -23.43
N GLU A 117 6.26 13.27 -22.71
CA GLU A 117 6.44 14.75 -22.65
C GLU A 117 5.20 15.58 -22.26
N ASN A 118 4.04 14.94 -22.10
CA ASN A 118 2.75 15.52 -21.69
C ASN A 118 2.65 15.82 -20.19
N ALA A 119 3.75 15.76 -19.43
CA ALA A 119 3.72 15.90 -17.97
C ALA A 119 3.16 17.24 -17.47
N GLN A 120 3.18 18.29 -18.29
CA GLN A 120 2.55 19.57 -17.97
C GLN A 120 1.02 19.55 -18.15
N ARG A 121 0.45 18.62 -18.95
CA ARG A 121 -1.00 18.41 -19.04
C ARG A 121 -1.52 17.64 -17.83
N GLU A 122 -2.76 17.95 -17.45
CA GLU A 122 -3.47 17.26 -16.38
C GLU A 122 -3.44 15.75 -16.62
N PRO A 123 -3.16 14.93 -15.59
CA PRO A 123 -3.27 13.48 -15.72
C PRO A 123 -4.69 13.11 -16.11
N SER A 124 -4.84 12.08 -16.93
CA SER A 124 -6.15 11.65 -17.41
C SER A 124 -7.09 11.28 -16.26
N LEU A 125 -8.41 11.43 -16.47
CA LEU A 125 -9.43 11.03 -15.49
C LEU A 125 -9.24 9.59 -14.99
N ILE A 126 -8.73 8.72 -15.85
CA ILE A 126 -8.43 7.32 -15.54
C ILE A 126 -7.35 7.21 -14.46
N VAL A 127 -6.29 8.02 -14.53
CA VAL A 127 -5.24 8.04 -13.52
C VAL A 127 -5.84 8.47 -12.18
N ASN A 128 -6.58 9.58 -12.14
CA ASN A 128 -7.19 10.06 -10.90
C ASN A 128 -8.17 9.04 -10.30
N LEU A 129 -8.95 8.35 -11.13
CA LEU A 129 -9.86 7.28 -10.70
C LEU A 129 -9.11 6.16 -9.96
N PHE A 130 -7.99 5.66 -10.51
CA PHE A 130 -7.20 4.62 -9.83
C PHE A 130 -6.58 5.14 -8.52
N GLY A 131 -6.23 6.42 -8.45
CA GLY A 131 -5.80 7.05 -7.20
C GLY A 131 -6.90 7.01 -6.13
N VAL A 132 -8.12 7.42 -6.48
CA VAL A 132 -9.29 7.38 -5.58
C VAL A 132 -9.64 5.95 -5.17
N LEU A 133 -9.66 5.01 -6.11
CA LEU A 133 -9.93 3.59 -5.84
C LEU A 133 -8.90 2.98 -4.88
N THR A 134 -7.62 3.37 -5.02
CA THR A 134 -6.57 2.97 -4.07
C THR A 134 -6.90 3.43 -2.66
N LEU A 135 -7.32 4.68 -2.49
CA LEU A 135 -7.64 5.24 -1.18
C LEU A 135 -8.89 4.59 -0.58
N ALA A 136 -9.92 4.39 -1.39
CA ALA A 136 -11.14 3.70 -0.97
C ALA A 136 -10.84 2.28 -0.49
N ALA A 137 -10.03 1.53 -1.24
CA ALA A 137 -9.58 0.19 -0.83
C ALA A 137 -8.76 0.23 0.46
N GLY A 138 -7.89 1.23 0.64
CA GLY A 138 -7.12 1.40 1.87
C GLY A 138 -7.96 1.73 3.10
N LEU A 139 -9.03 2.53 2.95
CA LEU A 139 -10.00 2.77 4.03
C LEU A 139 -10.73 1.49 4.43
N VAL A 140 -11.08 0.63 3.47
CA VAL A 140 -11.66 -0.69 3.73
C VAL A 140 -10.68 -1.56 4.52
N VAL A 141 -9.40 -1.63 4.11
CA VAL A 141 -8.36 -2.37 4.85
C VAL A 141 -8.24 -1.86 6.28
N PHE A 142 -8.25 -0.55 6.48
CA PHE A 142 -8.17 0.06 7.81
C PHE A 142 -9.39 -0.28 8.68
N GLY A 143 -10.60 -0.19 8.11
CA GLY A 143 -11.84 -0.56 8.80
C GLY A 143 -11.86 -2.02 9.24
N ILE A 144 -11.41 -2.95 8.38
CA ILE A 144 -11.29 -4.37 8.71
C ILE A 144 -10.21 -4.58 9.78
N ALA A 145 -9.08 -3.89 9.69
CA ALA A 145 -8.00 -3.99 10.68
C ALA A 145 -8.45 -3.52 12.08
N LEU A 146 -9.32 -2.51 12.17
CA LEU A 146 -9.92 -2.09 13.44
C LEU A 146 -10.88 -3.13 14.00
N ARG A 147 -11.66 -3.82 13.16
CA ARG A 147 -12.55 -4.91 13.59
C ARG A 147 -11.81 -6.15 14.06
N LEU A 148 -10.61 -6.41 13.57
CA LEU A 148 -9.77 -7.54 13.97
C LEU A 148 -9.13 -7.37 15.36
N LYS A 149 -9.37 -6.26 16.07
CA LYS A 149 -9.16 -6.17 17.53
C LYS A 149 -10.34 -6.84 18.23
N GLY A 150 -10.33 -8.17 18.28
CA GLY A 150 -11.28 -9.00 19.01
C GLY A 150 -10.62 -10.31 19.43
#